data_AF-A0AAE3UIB1-F1
#
_entry.id   AF-A0AAE3UIB1-F1
#
_cell.length_a   1.000
_cell.length_b   1.000
_cell.length_c   1.000
_cell.angle_alpha   90.00
_cell.angle_beta   90.00
_cell.angle_gamma   90.00
#
_symmetry.space_group_name_H-M   'P 1'
#
loop_
_entity.id
_entity.type
_entity.pdbx_description
1 polymer ?
#
loop_
_entity_poly.entity_id
_entity_poly.type
_entity_poly.pdbx_seq_one_letter_code
_entity_poly.pdbx_strand_id
1 'polypeptide(L)'
;MNTTNRIDREIFDACIKAIERNDTEIFKSLLNFVENFWKLSIQYQSITHFDQYIYFPSFAYEHAYNLNKNSTRYLDLYKLCSQRPISTLNNIISYNLEKHDKKALLDNFIYSGICELNRLLYYTVRNKDVLTFRYVVDELIRYSGKIDYNLLTQYRFHIIIGIKFWILFLYSKDQITEGSVLNFLDSIPLKNYYSLDNQSYNRQYKLKDFTEAYKMNNDYLDWINWDYIQTDLSIEHSRPDPSSWLVFGSFIDLIQNDNPKLDATYFKYNILFPFKGKGSGYREIQIYGEQLKSNLDKWMNVITMYPMYKDKEKKGVDRKTRLKQKIDEILEHFNL
;
A
#
# COMPACT_ATOMS: atom_id res chain seq x y z
N MET A 1 33.38 -7.46 9.44
CA MET A 1 32.58 -6.96 8.29
C MET A 1 32.78 -7.97 7.17
N ASN A 2 31.75 -8.76 6.82
CA ASN A 2 31.89 -9.83 5.83
C ASN A 2 32.08 -9.26 4.42
N THR A 3 32.85 -9.94 3.58
CA THR A 3 33.20 -9.52 2.20
C THR A 3 31.97 -9.22 1.33
N THR A 4 30.85 -9.93 1.57
CA THR A 4 29.57 -9.72 0.88
C THR A 4 28.97 -8.34 1.13
N ASN A 5 28.93 -7.88 2.39
CA ASN A 5 28.36 -6.57 2.74
C ASN A 5 29.12 -5.40 2.07
N ARG A 6 30.40 -5.59 1.76
CA ARG A 6 31.19 -4.60 1.04
C ARG A 6 30.82 -4.55 -0.44
N ILE A 7 30.68 -5.71 -1.08
CA ILE A 7 30.27 -5.80 -2.50
C ILE A 7 28.89 -5.19 -2.68
N ASP A 8 27.93 -5.53 -1.80
CA ASP A 8 26.57 -5.00 -1.88
C ASP A 8 26.59 -3.46 -1.85
N ARG A 9 27.32 -2.87 -0.90
CA ARG A 9 27.49 -1.41 -0.81
C ARG A 9 28.09 -0.82 -2.07
N GLU A 10 29.14 -1.44 -2.61
CA GLU A 10 29.79 -0.98 -3.84
C GLU A 10 28.83 -1.00 -5.05
N ILE A 11 27.91 -1.96 -5.13
CA ILE A 11 26.85 -2.01 -6.15
C ILE A 11 25.83 -0.88 -5.98
N PHE A 12 25.32 -0.65 -4.76
CA PHE A 12 24.39 0.46 -4.50
C PHE A 12 25.05 1.82 -4.78
N ASP A 13 26.30 2.02 -4.36
CA ASP A 13 27.07 3.24 -4.64
C ASP A 13 27.32 3.43 -6.14
N ALA A 14 27.60 2.34 -6.88
CA ALA A 14 27.74 2.40 -8.33
C ALA A 14 26.43 2.79 -9.02
N CYS A 15 25.29 2.31 -8.50
CA CYS A 15 23.98 2.68 -9.01
C CYS A 15 23.67 4.16 -8.77
N ILE A 16 23.94 4.68 -7.57
CA ILE A 16 23.82 6.11 -7.26
C ILE A 16 24.64 6.92 -8.27
N LYS A 17 25.92 6.60 -8.43
CA LYS A 17 26.81 7.32 -9.34
C LYS A 17 26.35 7.26 -10.78
N ALA A 18 25.86 6.11 -11.25
CA ALA A 18 25.29 5.97 -12.59
C ALA A 18 24.06 6.88 -12.74
N ILE A 19 23.20 6.93 -11.71
CA ILE A 19 22.01 7.77 -11.74
C ILE A 19 22.35 9.26 -11.72
N GLU A 20 23.23 9.70 -10.83
CA GLU A 20 23.68 11.09 -10.73
C GLU A 20 24.33 11.60 -12.03
N ARG A 21 25.08 10.73 -12.71
CA ARG A 21 25.73 11.00 -14.00
C ARG A 21 24.79 10.91 -15.21
N ASN A 22 23.53 10.49 -15.00
CA ASN A 22 22.58 10.17 -16.07
C ASN A 22 23.13 9.12 -17.06
N ASP A 23 23.91 8.16 -16.55
CA ASP A 23 24.51 7.10 -17.35
C ASP A 23 23.59 5.88 -17.42
N THR A 24 22.67 5.94 -18.38
CA THR A 24 21.64 4.91 -18.59
C THR A 24 22.23 3.53 -18.90
N GLU A 25 23.35 3.44 -19.60
CA GLU A 25 23.94 2.15 -20.00
C GLU A 25 24.64 1.46 -18.83
N ILE A 26 25.37 2.21 -18.01
CA ILE A 26 25.92 1.67 -16.75
C ILE A 26 24.78 1.24 -15.83
N PHE A 27 23.74 2.07 -15.67
CA PHE A 27 22.61 1.71 -14.82
C PHE A 27 21.87 0.45 -15.33
N LYS A 28 21.64 0.31 -16.64
CA LYS A 28 21.08 -0.92 -17.22
C LYS A 28 21.93 -2.15 -16.91
N SER A 29 23.25 -2.02 -16.98
CA SER A 29 24.18 -3.12 -16.68
C SER A 29 24.11 -3.54 -15.21
N LEU A 30 24.04 -2.57 -14.30
CA LEU A 30 23.89 -2.83 -12.87
C LEU A 30 22.51 -3.42 -12.54
N LEU A 31 21.45 -2.93 -13.17
CA LEU A 31 20.12 -3.50 -13.04
C LEU A 31 20.06 -4.94 -13.55
N ASN A 32 20.66 -5.24 -14.71
CA ASN A 32 20.77 -6.61 -15.21
C ASN A 32 21.47 -7.54 -14.20
N PHE A 33 22.52 -7.05 -13.55
CA PHE A 33 23.23 -7.78 -12.51
C PHE A 33 22.31 -8.11 -11.34
N VAL A 34 21.58 -7.12 -10.81
CA VAL A 34 20.61 -7.31 -9.72
C VAL A 34 19.50 -8.29 -10.11
N GLU A 35 18.93 -8.13 -11.30
CA GLU A 35 17.87 -9.01 -11.82
C GLU A 35 18.34 -10.47 -11.93
N ASN A 36 19.57 -10.68 -12.41
CA ASN A 36 20.17 -12.01 -12.47
C ASN A 36 20.44 -12.57 -11.08
N PHE A 37 20.88 -11.73 -10.14
CA PHE A 37 21.11 -12.14 -8.76
C PHE A 37 19.83 -12.63 -8.08
N TRP A 38 18.71 -11.95 -8.28
CA TRP A 38 17.40 -12.43 -7.80
C TRP A 38 17.01 -13.77 -8.40
N LYS A 39 17.12 -13.93 -9.72
CA LYS A 39 16.81 -15.19 -10.42
C LYS A 39 17.64 -16.35 -9.88
N LEU A 40 18.95 -16.15 -9.70
CA LEU A 40 19.85 -17.16 -9.15
C LEU A 40 19.53 -17.44 -7.67
N SER A 41 19.27 -16.41 -6.87
CA SER A 41 18.91 -16.58 -5.45
C SER A 41 17.67 -17.46 -5.30
N ILE A 42 16.69 -17.26 -6.15
CA ILE A 42 15.49 -18.10 -6.21
C ILE A 42 15.80 -19.52 -6.68
N GLN A 43 16.52 -19.66 -7.80
CA GLN A 43 16.89 -20.95 -8.38
C GLN A 43 17.64 -21.82 -7.36
N TYR A 44 18.53 -21.20 -6.58
CA TYR A 44 19.32 -21.83 -5.53
C TYR A 44 18.71 -21.71 -4.14
N GLN A 45 17.45 -21.29 -4.01
CA GLN A 45 16.70 -21.30 -2.76
C GLN A 45 17.35 -20.48 -1.62
N SER A 46 18.03 -19.39 -1.96
CA SER A 46 18.77 -18.53 -1.05
C SER A 46 18.05 -17.21 -0.77
N ILE A 47 17.17 -17.22 0.22
CA ILE A 47 16.43 -16.01 0.64
C ILE A 47 17.35 -14.90 1.14
N THR A 48 18.42 -15.24 1.87
CA THR A 48 19.38 -14.26 2.38
C THR A 48 20.02 -13.43 1.28
N HIS A 49 20.39 -14.05 0.16
CA HIS A 49 20.95 -13.34 -0.99
C HIS A 49 19.88 -12.51 -1.71
N PHE A 50 18.67 -13.03 -1.82
CA PHE A 50 17.57 -12.28 -2.41
C PHE A 50 17.26 -10.99 -1.64
N ASP A 51 17.18 -11.08 -0.32
CA ASP A 51 16.89 -9.94 0.56
C ASP A 51 17.96 -8.83 0.52
N GLN A 52 19.20 -9.14 0.11
CA GLN A 52 20.25 -8.12 -0.03
C GLN A 52 19.92 -7.07 -1.09
N TYR A 53 19.26 -7.48 -2.18
CA TYR A 53 18.99 -6.61 -3.32
C TYR A 53 17.51 -6.31 -3.50
N ILE A 54 16.61 -6.95 -2.73
CA ILE A 54 15.17 -6.80 -2.93
C ILE A 54 14.71 -5.34 -2.82
N TYR A 55 15.41 -4.51 -2.05
CA TYR A 55 15.11 -3.08 -1.87
C TYR A 55 15.56 -2.17 -3.02
N PHE A 56 16.21 -2.74 -4.04
CA PHE A 56 16.74 -1.98 -5.17
C PHE A 56 15.69 -1.14 -5.93
N PRO A 57 14.48 -1.64 -6.25
CA PRO A 57 13.46 -0.89 -6.98
C PRO A 57 13.08 0.44 -6.34
N SER A 58 12.68 0.42 -5.08
CA SER A 58 12.21 1.59 -4.32
C SER A 58 13.35 2.57 -4.09
N PHE A 59 14.55 2.07 -3.80
CA PHE A 59 15.76 2.86 -3.70
C PHE A 59 16.09 3.61 -5.01
N ALA A 60 16.16 2.87 -6.13
CA ALA A 60 16.49 3.46 -7.43
C ALA A 60 15.43 4.46 -7.88
N TYR A 61 14.14 4.13 -7.65
CA TYR A 61 13.02 5.03 -7.91
C TYR A 61 13.13 6.33 -7.11
N GLU A 62 13.31 6.27 -5.78
CA GLU A 62 13.35 7.46 -4.92
C GLU A 62 14.51 8.38 -5.33
N HIS A 63 15.69 7.81 -5.58
CA HIS A 63 16.86 8.58 -5.98
C HIS A 63 16.68 9.22 -7.37
N ALA A 64 16.22 8.46 -8.37
CA ALA A 64 15.98 8.99 -9.71
C ALA A 64 14.84 10.02 -9.76
N TYR A 65 13.78 9.83 -8.96
CA TYR A 65 12.69 10.80 -8.83
C TYR A 65 13.20 12.15 -8.31
N ASN A 66 14.04 12.15 -7.27
CA ASN A 66 14.59 13.38 -6.68
C ASN A 66 15.44 14.18 -7.67
N LEU A 67 16.22 13.50 -8.53
CA LEU A 67 16.97 14.18 -9.59
C LEU A 67 16.05 14.67 -10.72
N ASN A 68 15.10 13.85 -11.15
CA ASN A 68 14.17 14.21 -12.23
C ASN A 68 13.26 15.39 -11.87
N LYS A 69 12.85 15.50 -10.59
CA LYS A 69 12.09 16.64 -10.06
C LYS A 69 12.80 17.98 -10.32
N ASN A 70 14.14 17.99 -10.31
CA ASN A 70 14.95 19.18 -10.50
C ASN A 70 15.46 19.33 -11.95
N SER A 71 15.46 18.27 -12.74
CA SER A 71 15.93 18.32 -14.13
C SER A 71 15.34 17.20 -14.99
N THR A 72 14.65 17.56 -16.07
CA THR A 72 14.03 16.62 -17.02
C THR A 72 15.04 15.79 -17.80
N ARG A 73 16.34 16.11 -17.75
CA ARG A 73 17.39 15.28 -18.39
C ARG A 73 17.43 13.85 -17.84
N TYR A 74 16.96 13.66 -16.61
CA TYR A 74 16.90 12.36 -15.93
C TYR A 74 15.61 11.58 -16.24
N LEU A 75 14.72 12.07 -17.12
CA LEU A 75 13.41 11.49 -17.36
C LEU A 75 13.48 10.02 -17.81
N ASP A 76 14.37 9.69 -18.75
CA ASP A 76 14.50 8.33 -19.28
C ASP A 76 15.03 7.37 -18.22
N LEU A 77 15.99 7.83 -17.43
CA LEU A 77 16.53 7.06 -16.33
C LEU A 77 15.51 6.87 -15.20
N TYR A 78 14.73 7.89 -14.88
CA TYR A 78 13.62 7.80 -13.94
C TYR A 78 12.57 6.79 -14.41
N LYS A 79 12.17 6.81 -15.69
CA LYS A 79 11.27 5.78 -16.25
C LYS A 79 11.86 4.38 -16.14
N LEU A 80 13.16 4.24 -16.38
CA LEU A 80 13.86 2.97 -16.26
C LEU A 80 13.86 2.45 -14.80
N CYS A 81 14.11 3.33 -13.83
CA CYS A 81 14.07 3.02 -12.40
C CYS A 81 12.65 2.71 -11.90
N SER A 82 11.64 3.37 -12.46
CA SER A 82 10.25 3.24 -12.01
C SER A 82 9.51 2.05 -12.61
N GLN A 83 9.86 1.60 -13.83
CA GLN A 83 9.09 0.57 -14.53
C GLN A 83 9.73 -0.81 -14.49
N ARG A 84 11.03 -0.87 -14.83
CA ARG A 84 11.67 -2.16 -15.12
C ARG A 84 11.84 -3.06 -13.89
N PRO A 85 12.28 -2.55 -12.73
CA PRO A 85 12.44 -3.40 -11.54
C PRO A 85 11.10 -4.01 -11.08
N ILE A 86 9.98 -3.30 -11.26
CA ILE A 86 8.63 -3.80 -10.93
C ILE A 86 8.27 -5.00 -11.79
N SER A 87 8.44 -4.88 -13.11
CA SER A 87 8.15 -5.96 -14.04
C SER A 87 8.97 -7.20 -13.69
N THR A 88 10.25 -7.00 -13.33
CA THR A 88 11.12 -8.11 -12.93
C THR A 88 10.69 -8.74 -11.62
N LEU A 89 10.34 -7.97 -10.59
CA LEU A 89 9.81 -8.51 -9.33
C LEU A 89 8.51 -9.30 -9.52
N ASN A 90 7.60 -8.82 -10.37
CA ASN A 90 6.39 -9.55 -10.69
C ASN A 90 6.67 -10.86 -11.42
N ASN A 91 7.62 -10.85 -12.36
CA ASN A 91 8.03 -12.07 -13.06
C ASN A 91 8.66 -13.08 -12.09
N ILE A 92 9.44 -12.60 -11.12
CA ILE A 92 10.03 -13.40 -10.05
C ILE A 92 8.94 -14.05 -9.17
N ILE A 93 7.97 -13.25 -8.71
CA ILE A 93 6.86 -13.75 -7.88
C ILE A 93 6.05 -14.80 -8.66
N SER A 94 5.89 -14.61 -9.97
CA SER A 94 5.10 -15.50 -10.83
C SER A 94 5.82 -16.80 -11.20
N TYR A 95 7.13 -16.75 -11.48
CA TYR A 95 7.90 -17.90 -11.99
C TYR A 95 8.01 -19.06 -10.98
N ASN A 96 7.95 -18.76 -9.68
CA ASN A 96 8.26 -19.74 -8.64
C ASN A 96 7.08 -20.56 -8.14
N LEU A 97 5.86 -20.15 -8.47
CA LEU A 97 4.65 -20.84 -8.04
C LEU A 97 4.41 -22.14 -8.80
N GLU A 98 5.13 -22.38 -9.89
CA GLU A 98 4.93 -23.53 -10.77
C GLU A 98 5.87 -24.73 -10.45
N LYS A 99 6.90 -24.59 -9.58
CA LYS A 99 8.05 -25.53 -9.60
C LYS A 99 8.66 -26.01 -8.27
N HIS A 100 8.06 -25.78 -7.10
CA HIS A 100 8.76 -26.05 -5.83
C HIS A 100 7.98 -26.83 -4.76
N ASP A 101 8.61 -27.89 -4.25
CA ASP A 101 8.12 -28.70 -3.12
C ASP A 101 8.22 -27.98 -1.75
N LYS A 102 8.99 -26.88 -1.67
CA LYS A 102 9.26 -26.14 -0.42
C LYS A 102 8.39 -24.88 -0.30
N LYS A 103 7.11 -25.07 -0.03
CA LYS A 103 6.11 -23.98 0.12
C LYS A 103 6.56 -22.83 1.04
N ALA A 104 7.07 -23.13 2.24
CA ALA A 104 7.45 -22.11 3.21
C ALA A 104 8.59 -21.18 2.74
N LEU A 105 9.56 -21.70 1.98
CA LEU A 105 10.63 -20.87 1.44
C LEU A 105 10.12 -19.95 0.33
N LEU A 106 9.23 -20.49 -0.52
CA LEU A 106 8.56 -19.72 -1.55
C LEU A 106 7.73 -18.58 -0.94
N ASP A 107 7.03 -18.83 0.16
CA ASP A 107 6.31 -17.81 0.92
C ASP A 107 7.20 -16.65 1.34
N ASN A 108 8.45 -16.93 1.75
CA ASN A 108 9.40 -15.87 2.12
C ASN A 108 9.82 -15.02 0.91
N PHE A 109 10.13 -15.64 -0.23
CA PHE A 109 10.45 -14.88 -1.46
C PHE A 109 9.26 -14.02 -1.90
N ILE A 110 8.04 -14.57 -1.85
CA ILE A 110 6.81 -13.85 -2.17
C ILE A 110 6.63 -12.67 -1.22
N TYR A 111 6.76 -12.91 0.10
CA TYR A 111 6.62 -11.86 1.11
C TYR A 111 7.64 -10.73 0.91
N SER A 112 8.93 -11.04 0.72
CA SER A 112 9.97 -10.03 0.48
C SER A 112 9.69 -9.20 -0.78
N GLY A 113 9.29 -9.84 -1.89
CA GLY A 113 8.91 -9.13 -3.11
C GLY A 113 7.67 -8.25 -2.95
N ILE A 114 6.67 -8.73 -2.21
CA ILE A 114 5.46 -7.99 -1.88
C ILE A 114 5.78 -6.78 -0.99
N CYS A 115 6.61 -6.93 0.04
CA CYS A 115 7.06 -5.82 0.88
C CYS A 115 7.74 -4.73 0.06
N GLU A 116 8.53 -5.11 -0.94
CA GLU A 116 9.17 -4.13 -1.82
C GLU A 116 8.18 -3.38 -2.70
N LEU A 117 7.22 -4.07 -3.31
CA LEU A 117 6.17 -3.43 -4.09
C LEU A 117 5.34 -2.47 -3.22
N ASN A 118 5.08 -2.85 -1.96
CA ASN A 118 4.41 -2.00 -0.99
C ASN A 118 5.23 -0.73 -0.68
N ARG A 119 6.54 -0.87 -0.47
CA ARG A 119 7.45 0.26 -0.23
C ARG A 119 7.50 1.20 -1.43
N LEU A 120 7.55 0.67 -2.65
CA LEU A 120 7.52 1.48 -3.86
C LEU A 120 6.20 2.26 -4.00
N LEU A 121 5.05 1.62 -3.74
CA LEU A 121 3.75 2.30 -3.71
C LEU A 121 3.75 3.44 -2.69
N TYR A 122 4.27 3.21 -1.49
CA TYR A 122 4.44 4.26 -0.48
C TYR A 122 5.23 5.46 -1.03
N TYR A 123 6.38 5.22 -1.66
CA TYR A 123 7.19 6.30 -2.23
C TYR A 123 6.49 7.03 -3.39
N THR A 124 5.73 6.33 -4.23
CA THR A 124 4.95 7.00 -5.29
C THR A 124 3.87 7.91 -4.74
N VAL A 125 3.18 7.51 -3.66
CA VAL A 125 2.20 8.37 -2.97
C VAL A 125 2.88 9.56 -2.31
N ARG A 126 3.97 9.32 -1.57
CA ARG A 126 4.77 10.38 -0.90
C ARG A 126 5.27 11.43 -1.90
N ASN A 127 5.69 10.97 -3.07
CA ASN A 127 6.20 11.80 -4.16
C ASN A 127 5.08 12.38 -5.05
N LYS A 128 3.81 12.15 -4.73
CA LYS A 128 2.65 12.62 -5.52
C LYS A 128 2.71 12.16 -7.00
N ASP A 129 3.35 11.03 -7.26
CA ASP A 129 3.60 10.47 -8.59
C ASP A 129 2.51 9.47 -8.97
N VAL A 130 1.39 10.02 -9.44
CA VAL A 130 0.19 9.25 -9.82
C VAL A 130 0.47 8.30 -10.99
N LEU A 131 1.32 8.68 -11.94
CA LEU A 131 1.57 7.88 -13.13
C LEU A 131 2.33 6.60 -12.78
N THR A 132 3.40 6.72 -11.99
CA THR A 132 4.12 5.52 -11.51
C THR A 132 3.25 4.72 -10.56
N PHE A 133 2.50 5.36 -9.66
CA PHE A 133 1.57 4.65 -8.78
C PHE A 133 0.60 3.77 -9.56
N ARG A 134 -0.06 4.33 -10.59
CA ARG A 134 -0.97 3.58 -11.46
C ARG A 134 -0.28 2.40 -12.12
N TYR A 135 0.92 2.62 -12.67
CA TYR A 135 1.70 1.55 -13.27
C TYR A 135 1.98 0.42 -12.27
N VAL A 136 2.42 0.74 -11.05
CA VAL A 136 2.72 -0.26 -10.00
C VAL A 136 1.44 -1.03 -9.62
N VAL A 137 0.30 -0.34 -9.47
CA VAL A 137 -0.98 -0.98 -9.16
C VAL A 137 -1.43 -1.91 -10.29
N ASP A 138 -1.37 -1.46 -11.55
CA ASP A 138 -1.72 -2.27 -12.71
C ASP A 138 -0.85 -3.53 -12.80
N GLU A 139 0.45 -3.38 -12.55
CA GLU A 139 1.43 -4.45 -12.49
C GLU A 139 1.12 -5.44 -11.34
N LEU A 140 0.80 -4.96 -10.14
CA LEU A 140 0.42 -5.80 -9.01
C LEU A 140 -0.81 -6.67 -9.31
N ILE A 141 -1.73 -6.15 -10.13
CA ILE A 141 -3.02 -6.76 -10.43
C ILE A 141 -2.96 -7.70 -11.63
N ARG A 142 -2.25 -7.33 -12.71
CA ARG A 142 -2.19 -8.10 -13.96
C ARG A 142 -1.85 -9.58 -13.74
N TYR A 143 -1.03 -9.87 -12.74
CA TYR A 143 -0.56 -11.22 -12.44
C TYR A 143 -1.48 -12.00 -11.47
N SER A 144 -2.71 -11.55 -11.19
CA SER A 144 -3.67 -12.28 -10.35
C SER A 144 -4.43 -13.40 -11.05
N GLY A 145 -4.42 -13.44 -12.39
CA GLY A 145 -5.29 -14.34 -13.15
C GLY A 145 -4.74 -15.74 -13.47
N LYS A 146 -3.47 -16.04 -13.16
CA LYS A 146 -2.82 -17.29 -13.61
C LYS A 146 -2.44 -18.26 -12.50
N ILE A 147 -2.47 -17.83 -11.24
CA ILE A 147 -1.90 -18.61 -10.15
C ILE A 147 -2.84 -18.57 -8.95
N ASP A 148 -3.46 -19.71 -8.64
CA ASP A 148 -4.32 -19.90 -7.47
C ASP A 148 -3.48 -20.08 -6.20
N TYR A 149 -2.67 -19.06 -5.90
CA TYR A 149 -1.91 -18.99 -4.65
C TYR A 149 -2.60 -18.04 -3.69
N ASN A 150 -3.46 -18.61 -2.84
CA ASN A 150 -4.24 -17.88 -1.84
C ASN A 150 -3.44 -16.81 -1.07
N LEU A 151 -2.18 -17.11 -0.71
CA LEU A 151 -1.34 -16.17 0.04
C LEU A 151 -0.92 -14.93 -0.78
N LEU A 152 -0.55 -15.10 -2.06
CA LEU A 152 -0.20 -13.96 -2.91
C LEU A 152 -1.41 -13.06 -3.16
N THR A 153 -2.57 -13.67 -3.38
CA THR A 153 -3.85 -12.94 -3.52
C THR A 153 -4.19 -12.16 -2.25
N GLN A 154 -3.98 -12.76 -1.07
CA GLN A 154 -4.15 -12.07 0.21
C GLN A 154 -3.18 -10.88 0.34
N TYR A 155 -1.88 -11.07 0.11
CA TYR A 155 -0.90 -9.99 0.18
C TYR A 155 -1.21 -8.82 -0.75
N ARG A 156 -1.60 -9.10 -2.00
CA ARG A 156 -2.01 -8.07 -2.94
C ARG A 156 -3.21 -7.28 -2.44
N PHE A 157 -4.22 -7.98 -1.92
CA PHE A 157 -5.37 -7.33 -1.32
C PHE A 157 -4.96 -6.45 -0.12
N HIS A 158 -4.08 -6.95 0.75
CA HIS A 158 -3.60 -6.20 1.91
C HIS A 158 -2.82 -4.95 1.52
N ILE A 159 -1.94 -5.02 0.52
CA ILE A 159 -1.24 -3.84 -0.01
C ILE A 159 -2.21 -2.82 -0.57
N ILE A 160 -3.16 -3.24 -1.40
CA ILE A 160 -4.12 -2.34 -2.06
C ILE A 160 -5.01 -1.64 -1.02
N ILE A 161 -5.49 -2.36 -0.01
CA ILE A 161 -6.27 -1.76 1.07
C ILE A 161 -5.40 -0.87 1.97
N GLY A 162 -4.19 -1.33 2.33
CA GLY A 162 -3.25 -0.57 3.14
C GLY A 162 -2.88 0.76 2.49
N ILE A 163 -2.50 0.76 1.22
CA ILE A 163 -2.13 1.99 0.50
C ILE A 163 -3.33 2.92 0.31
N LYS A 164 -4.53 2.38 0.07
CA LYS A 164 -5.78 3.17 0.05
C LYS A 164 -5.97 3.91 1.38
N PHE A 165 -5.83 3.20 2.50
CA PHE A 165 -6.03 3.78 3.84
C PHE A 165 -4.96 4.81 4.17
N TRP A 166 -3.72 4.56 3.75
CA TRP A 166 -2.64 5.52 3.86
C TRP A 166 -2.90 6.80 3.06
N ILE A 167 -3.37 6.71 1.82
CA ILE A 167 -3.75 7.88 1.00
C ILE A 167 -4.84 8.70 1.73
N LEU A 168 -5.87 8.05 2.25
CA LEU A 168 -6.93 8.72 3.02
C LEU A 168 -6.36 9.39 4.28
N PHE A 169 -5.44 8.75 4.98
CA PHE A 169 -4.79 9.32 6.14
C PHE A 169 -3.92 10.53 5.79
N LEU A 170 -3.13 10.48 4.73
CA LEU A 170 -2.36 11.65 4.26
C LEU A 170 -3.28 12.83 3.92
N TYR A 171 -4.47 12.57 3.36
CA TYR A 171 -5.47 13.61 3.14
C TYR A 171 -6.01 14.20 4.44
N SER A 172 -6.26 13.37 5.45
CA SER A 172 -6.71 13.85 6.77
C SER A 172 -5.67 14.73 7.45
N LYS A 173 -4.38 14.53 7.14
CA LYS A 173 -3.24 15.31 7.61
C LYS A 173 -2.82 16.46 6.68
N ASP A 174 -3.64 16.77 5.66
CA ASP A 174 -3.38 17.86 4.69
C ASP A 174 -2.04 17.72 3.93
N GLN A 175 -1.50 16.50 3.82
CA GLN A 175 -0.22 16.25 3.13
C GLN A 175 -0.38 16.15 1.60
N ILE A 176 -1.58 15.76 1.16
CA ILE A 176 -1.96 15.67 -0.25
C ILE A 176 -3.29 16.40 -0.49
N THR A 177 -3.47 16.92 -1.71
CA THR A 177 -4.69 17.65 -2.09
C THR A 177 -5.84 16.71 -2.41
N GLU A 178 -7.08 17.22 -2.40
CA GLU A 178 -8.25 16.45 -2.84
C GLU A 178 -8.06 15.86 -4.25
N GLY A 179 -7.58 16.66 -5.21
CA GLY A 179 -7.32 16.19 -6.57
C GLY A 179 -6.30 15.05 -6.62
N SER A 180 -5.23 15.13 -5.81
CA SER A 180 -4.26 14.04 -5.69
C SER A 180 -4.88 12.75 -5.15
N VAL A 181 -5.70 12.86 -4.10
CA VAL A 181 -6.42 11.72 -3.50
C VAL A 181 -7.31 11.06 -4.53
N LEU A 182 -8.14 11.84 -5.22
CA LEU A 182 -9.04 11.33 -6.25
C LEU A 182 -8.26 10.63 -7.36
N ASN A 183 -7.15 11.21 -7.84
CA ASN A 183 -6.32 10.58 -8.87
C ASN A 183 -5.68 9.26 -8.44
N PHE A 184 -5.21 9.18 -7.19
CA PHE A 184 -4.68 7.92 -6.65
C PHE A 184 -5.78 6.88 -6.47
N LEU A 185 -6.90 7.24 -5.85
CA LEU A 185 -8.02 6.32 -5.63
C LEU A 185 -8.65 5.82 -6.94
N ASP A 186 -8.67 6.64 -8.00
CA ASP A 186 -9.14 6.24 -9.33
C ASP A 186 -8.25 5.16 -9.95
N SER A 187 -6.97 5.19 -9.63
CA SER A 187 -5.98 4.23 -10.11
C SER A 187 -6.03 2.90 -9.34
N ILE A 188 -6.84 2.79 -8.28
CA ILE A 188 -7.05 1.55 -7.54
C ILE A 188 -8.34 0.88 -8.05
N PRO A 189 -8.27 -0.26 -8.76
CA PRO A 189 -9.46 -0.89 -9.35
C PRO A 189 -10.22 -1.72 -8.30
N LEU A 190 -10.75 -1.04 -7.28
CA LEU A 190 -11.50 -1.67 -6.18
C LEU A 190 -12.75 -2.42 -6.66
N LYS A 191 -13.34 -2.01 -7.80
CA LYS A 191 -14.50 -2.70 -8.38
C LYS A 191 -14.23 -4.19 -8.58
N ASN A 192 -13.05 -4.53 -9.11
CA ASN A 192 -12.67 -5.92 -9.36
C ASN A 192 -12.49 -6.69 -8.06
N TYR A 193 -11.86 -6.09 -7.04
CA TYR A 193 -11.67 -6.76 -5.74
C TYR A 193 -12.96 -7.04 -4.98
N TYR A 194 -13.98 -6.20 -5.17
CA TYR A 194 -15.29 -6.39 -4.55
C TYR A 194 -16.26 -7.23 -5.40
N SER A 195 -16.00 -7.38 -6.70
CA SER A 195 -16.86 -8.15 -7.62
C SER A 195 -16.32 -9.54 -7.98
N LEU A 196 -15.06 -9.86 -7.67
CA LEU A 196 -14.39 -11.06 -8.17
C LEU A 196 -14.87 -12.39 -7.57
N ASP A 197 -15.78 -12.40 -6.58
CA ASP A 197 -16.39 -13.66 -6.14
C ASP A 197 -17.91 -13.52 -5.97
N ASN A 198 -18.64 -14.28 -6.80
CA ASN A 198 -20.02 -14.72 -6.54
C ASN A 198 -20.11 -15.68 -5.33
N GLN A 199 -18.98 -15.94 -4.65
CA GLN A 199 -18.97 -16.55 -3.34
C GLN A 199 -18.70 -15.47 -2.30
N SER A 200 -19.59 -15.44 -1.32
CA SER A 200 -19.57 -14.63 -0.11
C SER A 200 -18.36 -14.90 0.81
N TYR A 201 -17.15 -15.08 0.25
CA TYR A 201 -15.88 -14.95 0.97
C TYR A 201 -15.70 -13.48 1.31
N ASN A 202 -16.45 -13.16 2.35
CA ASN A 202 -16.92 -11.88 2.81
C ASN A 202 -15.74 -10.93 2.93
N ARG A 203 -15.83 -9.73 2.34
CA ARG A 203 -14.87 -8.63 2.53
C ARG A 203 -14.42 -8.47 4.00
N GLN A 204 -15.37 -8.74 4.89
CA GLN A 204 -15.16 -8.95 6.31
C GLN A 204 -13.95 -9.86 6.55
N TYR A 205 -14.00 -11.16 6.23
CA TYR A 205 -12.90 -12.12 6.44
C TYR A 205 -11.54 -11.61 5.96
N LYS A 206 -11.47 -10.99 4.77
CA LYS A 206 -10.20 -10.43 4.28
C LYS A 206 -9.66 -9.28 5.15
N LEU A 207 -10.52 -8.47 5.76
CA LEU A 207 -10.11 -7.43 6.72
C LEU A 207 -9.72 -8.02 8.09
N LYS A 208 -10.32 -9.14 8.51
CA LYS A 208 -9.86 -9.87 9.70
C LYS A 208 -8.48 -10.48 9.47
N ASP A 209 -8.29 -11.19 8.37
CA ASP A 209 -7.01 -11.83 8.02
C ASP A 209 -5.89 -10.79 7.96
N PHE A 210 -6.18 -9.65 7.33
CA PHE A 210 -5.32 -8.46 7.32
C PHE A 210 -4.91 -8.01 8.73
N THR A 211 -5.89 -7.90 9.61
CA THR A 211 -5.70 -7.37 10.95
C THR A 211 -4.97 -8.38 11.84
N GLU A 212 -5.25 -9.68 11.69
CA GLU A 212 -4.55 -10.76 12.38
C GLU A 212 -3.10 -10.88 11.90
N ALA A 213 -2.84 -10.72 10.60
CA ALA A 213 -1.50 -10.70 10.05
C ALA A 213 -0.64 -9.58 10.66
N TYR A 214 -1.21 -8.37 10.78
CA TYR A 214 -0.53 -7.24 11.43
C TYR A 214 -0.27 -7.49 12.92
N LYS A 215 -1.21 -8.09 13.65
CA LYS A 215 -0.98 -8.43 15.08
C LYS A 215 0.16 -9.39 15.29
N MET A 216 0.27 -10.40 14.42
CA MET A 216 1.29 -11.43 14.53
C MET A 216 2.67 -10.89 14.19
N ASN A 217 2.74 -9.81 13.43
CA ASN A 217 3.98 -9.18 13.02
C ASN A 217 3.81 -7.66 12.93
N ASN A 218 4.35 -6.92 13.92
CA ASN A 218 4.33 -5.45 13.89
C ASN A 218 5.08 -4.86 12.68
N ASP A 219 5.92 -5.65 12.01
CA ASP A 219 6.61 -5.30 10.77
C ASP A 219 5.91 -5.84 9.51
N TYR A 220 4.61 -6.15 9.63
CA TYR A 220 3.83 -6.64 8.50
C TYR A 220 3.83 -5.62 7.36
N LEU A 221 4.34 -6.05 6.21
CA LEU A 221 4.48 -5.23 5.00
C LEU A 221 5.31 -3.94 5.21
N ASP A 222 6.18 -3.87 6.22
CA ASP A 222 7.05 -2.71 6.48
C ASP A 222 6.30 -1.40 6.83
N TRP A 223 5.02 -1.48 7.20
CA TRP A 223 4.19 -0.30 7.46
C TRP A 223 4.64 0.54 8.66
N ILE A 224 5.33 -0.07 9.61
CA ILE A 224 5.89 0.63 10.77
C ILE A 224 6.96 1.67 10.37
N ASN A 225 7.50 1.54 9.16
CA ASN A 225 8.48 2.47 8.60
C ASN A 225 7.85 3.61 7.78
N TRP A 226 6.52 3.65 7.65
CA TRP A 226 5.82 4.68 6.89
C TRP A 226 5.71 5.97 7.70
N ASP A 227 5.93 7.08 7.02
CA ASP A 227 5.92 8.40 7.63
C ASP A 227 5.23 9.42 6.73
N TYR A 228 4.43 10.28 7.36
CA TYR A 228 3.75 11.37 6.65
C TYR A 228 4.49 12.69 6.79
N ILE A 229 5.45 12.78 7.73
CA ILE A 229 6.27 13.96 7.92
C ILE A 229 7.63 13.73 7.26
N GLN A 230 8.02 14.62 6.37
CA GLN A 230 9.41 14.71 5.91
C GLN A 230 10.17 15.61 6.89
N THR A 231 10.54 15.08 8.06
CA THR A 231 11.37 15.85 8.98
C THR A 231 12.82 15.82 8.53
N ASP A 232 13.52 16.93 8.73
CA ASP A 232 14.96 16.91 8.89
C ASP A 232 15.28 15.94 10.03
N LEU A 233 16.31 15.10 9.85
CA LEU A 233 16.76 14.10 10.82
C LEU A 233 17.07 14.66 12.22
N SER A 234 17.09 15.99 12.37
CA SER A 234 17.32 16.70 13.62
C SER A 234 16.08 16.90 14.51
N ILE A 235 14.85 16.69 14.00
CA ILE A 235 13.63 16.84 14.80
C ILE A 235 13.10 15.46 15.17
N GLU A 236 13.15 15.12 16.45
CA GLU A 236 12.51 13.91 16.95
C GLU A 236 10.99 14.02 16.78
N HIS A 237 10.41 13.10 16.02
CA HIS A 237 8.97 12.87 15.98
C HIS A 237 8.67 11.39 15.94
N SER A 238 7.47 11.02 16.39
CA SER A 238 7.00 9.64 16.30
C SER A 238 6.28 9.42 14.98
N ARG A 239 6.66 8.36 14.25
CA ARG A 239 5.93 7.87 13.09
C ARG A 239 4.48 7.53 13.46
N PRO A 240 3.53 7.68 12.52
CA PRO A 240 2.16 7.25 12.78
C PRO A 240 2.13 5.74 13.00
N ASP A 241 1.49 5.32 14.08
CA ASP A 241 1.20 3.91 14.33
C ASP A 241 0.30 3.38 13.20
N PRO A 242 0.68 2.28 12.51
CA PRO A 242 -0.13 1.69 11.47
C PRO A 242 -1.58 1.46 11.87
N SER A 243 -1.82 1.06 13.11
CA SER A 243 -3.18 0.85 13.58
C SER A 243 -4.08 2.08 13.43
N SER A 244 -3.54 3.27 13.71
CA SER A 244 -4.33 4.51 13.70
C SER A 244 -4.83 4.85 12.31
N TRP A 245 -3.99 4.75 11.27
CA TRP A 245 -4.45 5.03 9.90
C TRP A 245 -5.24 3.87 9.28
N LEU A 246 -5.03 2.64 9.74
CA LEU A 246 -5.87 1.50 9.38
C LEU A 246 -7.29 1.59 9.92
N VAL A 247 -7.44 1.96 11.20
CA VAL A 247 -8.75 2.23 11.82
C VAL A 247 -9.45 3.37 11.10
N PHE A 248 -8.73 4.46 10.80
CA PHE A 248 -9.28 5.59 10.07
C PHE A 248 -9.79 5.20 8.68
N GLY A 249 -8.95 4.54 7.87
CA GLY A 249 -9.34 4.10 6.53
C GLY A 249 -10.49 3.11 6.54
N SER A 250 -10.52 2.19 7.52
CA SER A 250 -11.61 1.25 7.72
C SER A 250 -12.94 1.96 8.06
N PHE A 251 -12.89 3.02 8.86
CA PHE A 251 -14.06 3.85 9.17
C PHE A 251 -14.60 4.57 7.93
N ILE A 252 -13.72 5.16 7.11
CA ILE A 252 -14.10 5.73 5.81
C ILE A 252 -14.74 4.67 4.92
N ASP A 253 -14.18 3.46 4.89
CA ASP A 253 -14.75 2.34 4.14
C ASP A 253 -16.17 1.98 4.60
N LEU A 254 -16.44 1.94 5.90
CA LEU A 254 -17.82 1.73 6.41
C LEU A 254 -18.78 2.81 5.90
N ILE A 255 -18.33 4.07 5.88
CA ILE A 255 -19.12 5.19 5.37
C ILE A 255 -19.36 5.05 3.86
N GLN A 256 -18.35 4.66 3.09
CA GLN A 256 -18.45 4.51 1.63
C GLN A 256 -19.37 3.36 1.21
N ASN A 257 -19.44 2.32 2.03
CA ASN A 257 -20.17 1.10 1.70
C ASN A 257 -21.50 1.11 2.42
N ASP A 258 -22.58 1.28 1.66
CA ASP A 258 -23.96 1.33 2.16
C ASP A 258 -24.48 -0.03 2.62
N ASN A 259 -23.64 -0.81 3.30
CA ASN A 259 -23.97 -2.11 3.84
C ASN A 259 -24.02 -2.03 5.37
N PRO A 260 -25.18 -1.67 5.95
CA PRO A 260 -25.38 -1.68 7.40
C PRO A 260 -25.23 -3.08 8.03
N LYS A 261 -25.14 -4.16 7.22
CA LYS A 261 -24.81 -5.52 7.67
C LYS A 261 -23.29 -5.80 7.73
N LEU A 262 -22.42 -4.82 7.44
CA LEU A 262 -21.09 -4.79 8.04
C LEU A 262 -21.31 -4.60 9.53
N ASP A 263 -21.62 -5.72 10.16
CA ASP A 263 -22.04 -5.85 11.55
C ASP A 263 -21.08 -5.02 12.41
N ALA A 264 -21.60 -4.02 13.12
CA ALA A 264 -20.79 -3.26 14.05
C ALA A 264 -20.05 -4.19 15.02
N THR A 265 -20.64 -5.35 15.32
CA THR A 265 -20.03 -6.49 16.03
C THR A 265 -18.80 -7.05 15.31
N TYR A 266 -18.86 -7.24 13.99
CA TYR A 266 -17.72 -7.68 13.19
C TYR A 266 -16.57 -6.68 13.27
N PHE A 267 -16.86 -5.38 13.07
CA PHE A 267 -15.85 -4.33 13.14
C PHE A 267 -15.24 -4.22 14.54
N LYS A 268 -16.10 -4.32 15.57
CA LYS A 268 -15.75 -4.36 16.99
C LYS A 268 -14.75 -5.46 17.34
N TYR A 269 -14.99 -6.70 16.92
CA TYR A 269 -14.14 -7.83 17.31
C TYR A 269 -12.93 -8.03 16.39
N ASN A 270 -13.07 -7.74 15.10
CA ASN A 270 -12.05 -8.12 14.11
C ASN A 270 -11.21 -6.97 13.58
N ILE A 271 -11.62 -5.71 13.77
CA ILE A 271 -10.87 -4.54 13.29
C ILE A 271 -10.39 -3.70 14.46
N LEU A 272 -11.21 -3.40 15.47
CA LEU A 272 -10.81 -2.54 16.58
C LEU A 272 -10.02 -3.24 17.68
N PHE A 273 -10.53 -4.39 18.11
CA PHE A 273 -9.93 -5.20 19.15
C PHE A 273 -8.46 -5.53 18.90
N PRO A 274 -8.08 -5.80 17.65
CA PRO A 274 -6.73 -6.22 17.38
C PRO A 274 -5.62 -5.23 17.61
N PHE A 275 -5.89 -3.95 17.40
CA PHE A 275 -4.81 -2.99 17.35
C PHE A 275 -4.46 -2.44 18.72
N LYS A 276 -5.41 -2.29 19.65
CA LYS A 276 -5.12 -1.56 20.91
C LYS A 276 -5.92 -2.01 22.15
N GLY A 277 -6.58 -3.17 22.13
CA GLY A 277 -7.43 -3.63 23.24
C GLY A 277 -8.83 -2.99 23.26
N LYS A 278 -9.73 -3.46 24.14
CA LYS A 278 -11.18 -3.19 24.09
C LYS A 278 -11.63 -1.72 24.13
N GLY A 279 -10.80 -0.75 24.53
CA GLY A 279 -11.26 0.64 24.77
C GLY A 279 -10.71 1.71 23.82
N SER A 280 -9.52 1.50 23.30
CA SER A 280 -8.75 2.49 22.53
C SER A 280 -9.22 2.62 21.08
N GLY A 281 -9.56 1.51 20.41
CA GLY A 281 -10.07 1.54 19.03
C GLY A 281 -11.42 2.27 18.89
N TYR A 282 -12.31 2.16 19.89
CA TYR A 282 -13.58 2.89 19.92
C TYR A 282 -13.35 4.39 20.03
N ARG A 283 -12.46 4.78 20.93
CA ARG A 283 -12.10 6.19 21.11
C ARG A 283 -11.52 6.77 19.83
N GLU A 284 -10.69 6.02 19.10
CA GLU A 284 -10.17 6.44 17.80
C GLU A 284 -11.29 6.64 16.77
N ILE A 285 -12.25 5.71 16.64
CA ILE A 285 -13.41 5.93 15.76
C ILE A 285 -14.18 7.18 16.16
N GLN A 286 -14.46 7.39 17.45
CA GLN A 286 -15.18 8.57 17.91
C GLN A 286 -14.44 9.85 17.53
N ILE A 287 -13.12 9.90 17.77
CA ILE A 287 -12.27 11.02 17.36
C ILE A 287 -12.36 11.24 15.84
N TYR A 288 -12.22 10.19 15.05
CA TYR A 288 -12.27 10.28 13.59
C TYR A 288 -13.64 10.67 13.05
N GLY A 289 -14.72 10.14 13.63
CA GLY A 289 -16.10 10.49 13.26
C GLY A 289 -16.41 11.94 13.53
N GLU A 290 -16.02 12.47 14.69
CA GLU A 290 -16.20 13.90 15.01
C GLU A 290 -15.30 14.81 14.16
N GLN A 291 -14.07 14.38 13.86
CA GLN A 291 -13.20 15.08 12.90
C GLN A 291 -13.80 15.13 11.49
N LEU A 292 -14.40 14.02 11.02
CA LEU A 292 -15.06 13.96 9.73
C LEU A 292 -16.32 14.82 9.68
N LYS A 293 -17.14 14.81 10.75
CA LYS A 293 -18.33 15.66 10.87
C LYS A 293 -18.00 17.15 10.86
N SER A 294 -16.98 17.56 11.62
CA SER A 294 -16.57 18.96 11.72
C SER A 294 -15.97 19.49 10.42
N ASN A 295 -15.41 18.64 9.57
CA ASN A 295 -14.81 19.03 8.30
C ASN A 295 -15.46 18.33 7.10
N LEU A 296 -16.79 18.13 7.14
CA LEU A 296 -17.48 17.28 6.19
C LEU A 296 -17.32 17.75 4.74
N ASP A 297 -17.29 19.06 4.52
CA ASP A 297 -17.13 19.68 3.19
C ASP A 297 -15.82 19.25 2.51
N LYS A 298 -14.73 19.13 3.26
CA LYS A 298 -13.44 18.60 2.76
C LYS A 298 -13.54 17.16 2.26
N TRP A 299 -14.41 16.35 2.86
CA TRP A 299 -14.51 14.92 2.57
C TRP A 299 -15.58 14.57 1.54
N MET A 300 -16.42 15.54 1.17
CA MET A 300 -17.60 15.32 0.33
C MET A 300 -17.29 14.74 -1.05
N ASN A 301 -16.12 14.99 -1.65
CA ASN A 301 -15.78 14.37 -2.94
C ASN A 301 -15.10 13.02 -2.74
N VAL A 302 -14.19 12.91 -1.76
CA VAL A 302 -13.40 11.70 -1.49
C VAL A 302 -14.26 10.52 -1.03
N ILE A 303 -15.20 10.74 -0.09
CA ILE A 303 -16.09 9.67 0.43
C ILE A 303 -17.03 9.13 -0.65
N THR A 304 -17.13 9.84 -1.74
CA THR A 304 -18.34 9.92 -2.56
C THR A 304 -18.03 9.54 -4.01
N MET A 305 -16.73 9.32 -4.25
CA MET A 305 -16.13 8.81 -5.46
C MET A 305 -16.59 7.39 -5.83
N TYR A 306 -16.92 6.53 -4.85
CA TYR A 306 -17.29 5.15 -5.14
C TYR A 306 -18.78 5.00 -5.52
N PRO A 307 -19.11 4.16 -6.52
CA PRO A 307 -20.43 4.11 -7.16
C PRO A 307 -21.60 3.80 -6.23
N MET A 308 -21.36 3.12 -5.10
CA MET A 308 -22.43 2.74 -4.16
C MET A 308 -23.23 3.93 -3.63
N TYR A 309 -22.67 5.15 -3.67
CA TYR A 309 -23.36 6.38 -3.30
C TYR A 309 -24.07 7.09 -4.46
N LYS A 310 -23.80 6.71 -5.72
CA LYS A 310 -24.39 7.36 -6.90
C LYS A 310 -25.83 6.91 -7.18
N ASP A 311 -26.19 5.67 -6.84
CA ASP A 311 -27.45 5.07 -7.30
C ASP A 311 -28.66 5.27 -6.35
N LYS A 312 -28.47 5.89 -5.19
CA LYS A 312 -29.53 6.10 -4.20
C LYS A 312 -29.78 7.57 -3.90
N GLU A 313 -29.92 8.43 -4.88
CA GLU A 313 -30.55 9.74 -4.64
C GLU A 313 -32.03 9.55 -4.27
N LYS A 314 -32.32 9.23 -2.99
CA LYS A 314 -33.66 9.40 -2.42
C LYS A 314 -34.08 10.85 -2.69
N LYS A 315 -35.23 11.08 -3.32
CA LYS A 315 -35.70 12.44 -3.56
C LYS A 315 -35.87 13.16 -2.21
N GLY A 316 -35.21 14.30 -2.02
CA GLY A 316 -35.53 15.26 -0.94
C GLY A 316 -34.57 15.39 0.26
N VAL A 317 -33.50 14.61 0.39
CA VAL A 317 -32.46 14.84 1.44
C VAL A 317 -31.13 15.14 0.76
N ASP A 318 -30.50 16.27 1.08
CA ASP A 318 -29.20 16.61 0.51
C ASP A 318 -28.11 15.61 0.93
N ARG A 319 -27.07 15.51 0.11
CA ARG A 319 -26.01 14.51 0.25
C ARG A 319 -25.23 14.65 1.56
N LYS A 320 -24.99 15.88 2.00
CA LYS A 320 -24.22 16.21 3.20
C LYS A 320 -24.98 15.75 4.44
N THR A 321 -26.29 16.01 4.50
CA THR A 321 -27.16 15.55 5.59
C THR A 321 -27.17 14.04 5.74
N ARG A 322 -27.27 13.28 4.62
CA ARG A 322 -27.24 11.81 4.70
C ARG A 322 -25.90 11.27 5.18
N LEU A 323 -24.81 11.88 4.71
CA LEU A 323 -23.49 11.47 5.13
C LEU A 323 -23.29 11.70 6.63
N LYS A 324 -23.76 12.85 7.13
CA LYS A 324 -23.77 13.14 8.57
C LYS A 324 -24.60 12.12 9.35
N GLN A 325 -25.83 11.84 8.93
CA GLN A 325 -26.69 10.81 9.54
C GLN A 325 -26.00 9.44 9.58
N LYS A 326 -25.34 9.04 8.49
CA LYS A 326 -24.61 7.77 8.44
C LYS A 326 -23.43 7.75 9.42
N ILE A 327 -22.69 8.85 9.54
CA ILE A 327 -21.60 8.95 10.53
C ILE A 327 -22.19 8.82 11.94
N ASP A 328 -23.28 9.52 12.24
CA ASP A 328 -23.97 9.47 13.53
C ASP A 328 -24.45 8.03 13.84
N GLU A 329 -25.11 7.36 12.90
CA GLU A 329 -25.53 5.96 13.03
C GLU A 329 -24.34 5.04 13.35
N ILE A 330 -23.23 5.15 12.62
CA ILE A 330 -22.03 4.35 12.89
C ILE A 330 -21.51 4.65 14.30
N LEU A 331 -21.41 5.92 14.70
CA LEU A 331 -20.91 6.32 16.02
C LEU A 331 -21.81 5.82 17.16
N GLU A 332 -23.13 5.85 16.99
CA GLU A 332 -24.09 5.31 17.96
C GLU A 332 -23.89 3.81 18.19
N HIS A 333 -23.56 3.03 17.15
CA HIS A 333 -23.24 1.60 17.31
C HIS A 333 -21.94 1.35 18.09
N PHE A 334 -21.05 2.35 18.19
CA PHE A 334 -19.78 2.27 18.93
C PHE A 334 -19.83 2.94 20.31
N ASN A 335 -20.91 3.63 20.67
CA ASN A 335 -21.13 4.15 22.01
C ASN A 335 -21.57 2.99 22.93
N LEU A 336 -20.67 2.57 23.82
CA LEU A 336 -20.94 1.60 24.89
C LEU A 336 -21.62 2.24 26.09
#